data_AF-A0A9E0HSL1-F1
#
_entry.id   AF-A0A9E0HSL1-F1
#
_cell.length_a   1.000
_cell.length_b   1.000
_cell.length_c   1.000
_cell.angle_alpha   90.00
_cell.angle_beta   90.00
_cell.angle_gamma   90.00
#
_symmetry.space_group_name_H-M   'P 1'
#
loop_
_entity.id
_entity.type
_entity.pdbx_description
1 polymer ?
#
loop_
_entity_poly.entity_id
_entity_poly.type
_entity_poly.pdbx_seq_one_letter_code
_entity_poly.pdbx_strand_id
1 'polypeptide(L)'
;MKNLNSIWVLMLICVLSIAPVFGQSAAKKNKIIADSHTAKTEFIKSDRLMKALFENAHGYVIFPNVGKGGFGIGGAAGNGVVYENKKMVGMAKLSQVSIGFQAGGQAYREVIFFESKNEMDRFKESRFEFSAQASAVAVTEGASANVKYADGVMVFTMQKGGLMYEASIGGQKFKFNKL
;
A
#
# COMPACT_ATOMS: atom_id res chain seq x y z
N MET A 1 31.21 22.55 52.17
CA MET A 1 31.52 21.51 51.17
C MET A 1 30.33 20.56 51.07
N LYS A 2 29.96 20.14 49.85
CA LYS A 2 28.97 19.07 49.47
C LYS A 2 27.60 19.54 48.93
N ASN A 3 27.59 20.22 47.77
CA ASN A 3 26.37 20.33 46.95
C ASN A 3 26.64 20.56 45.45
N LEU A 4 27.89 20.37 44.99
CA LEU A 4 28.22 20.24 43.56
C LEU A 4 28.20 18.74 43.20
N ASN A 5 27.10 18.20 42.68
CA ASN A 5 27.15 16.94 41.92
C ASN A 5 25.86 16.60 41.13
N SER A 6 24.71 17.22 41.41
CA SER A 6 23.46 16.84 40.72
C SER A 6 23.26 17.49 39.34
N ILE A 7 23.91 18.64 39.08
CA ILE A 7 23.73 19.39 37.81
C ILE A 7 24.54 18.76 36.66
N TRP A 8 25.71 18.16 36.93
CA TRP A 8 26.53 17.51 35.90
C TRP A 8 25.98 16.15 35.47
N VAL A 9 25.28 15.43 36.35
CA VAL A 9 24.70 14.12 36.04
C VAL A 9 23.48 14.25 35.11
N LEU A 10 22.72 15.34 35.17
CA LEU A 10 21.61 15.58 34.24
C LEU A 10 22.06 15.99 32.83
N MET A 11 23.22 16.64 32.69
CA MET A 11 23.75 17.04 31.38
C MET A 11 24.37 15.88 30.59
N LEU A 12 24.82 14.82 31.28
CA LEU A 12 25.44 13.65 30.65
C LEU A 12 24.42 12.68 30.01
N ILE A 13 23.13 12.78 30.38
CA ILE A 13 22.07 11.88 29.88
C ILE A 13 21.46 12.37 28.55
N CYS A 14 21.63 13.64 28.18
CA CYS A 14 21.10 14.16 26.91
C CYS A 14 22.01 13.93 25.68
N VAL A 15 23.24 13.48 25.85
CA VAL A 15 24.23 13.42 24.74
C VAL A 15 24.31 12.03 24.09
N LEU A 16 23.66 11.00 24.65
CA LEU A 16 23.83 9.60 24.21
C LEU A 16 22.60 8.99 23.50
N SER A 17 21.91 9.75 22.64
CA SER A 17 20.78 9.21 21.87
C SER A 17 20.64 9.78 20.45
N ILE A 18 21.76 10.12 19.80
CA ILE A 18 21.77 10.35 18.35
C ILE A 18 22.15 9.03 17.66
N ALA A 19 21.28 8.03 17.77
CA ALA A 19 21.34 6.90 16.84
C ALA A 19 21.00 7.43 15.44
N PRO A 20 21.65 6.96 14.36
CA PRO A 20 21.37 7.47 13.03
C PRO A 20 19.96 7.03 12.60
N VAL A 21 19.03 7.98 12.60
CA VAL A 21 17.66 7.88 12.06
C VAL A 21 17.62 7.35 10.61
N PHE A 22 18.76 7.37 9.91
CA PHE A 22 18.92 6.86 8.55
C PHE A 22 18.71 5.36 8.38
N GLY A 23 19.03 4.52 9.38
CA GLY A 23 18.93 3.07 9.26
C GLY A 23 17.49 2.53 9.23
N GLN A 24 16.57 3.18 9.96
CA GLN A 24 15.18 2.74 10.08
C GLN A 24 14.39 2.92 8.77
N SER A 25 14.71 3.96 7.99
CA SER A 25 14.02 4.24 6.74
C SER A 25 14.31 3.18 5.67
N ALA A 26 15.58 2.77 5.53
CA ALA A 26 15.98 1.72 4.61
C ALA A 26 15.40 0.34 4.99
N ALA A 27 15.45 -0.01 6.28
CA ALA A 27 14.87 -1.27 6.77
C ALA A 27 13.37 -1.35 6.50
N LYS A 28 12.62 -0.25 6.72
CA LYS A 28 11.19 -0.17 6.43
C LYS A 28 10.89 -0.32 4.94
N LYS A 29 11.67 0.34 4.06
CA LYS A 29 11.53 0.20 2.60
C LYS A 29 11.77 -1.24 2.15
N ASN A 30 12.86 -1.87 2.62
CA ASN A 30 13.19 -3.25 2.29
C ASN A 30 12.10 -4.22 2.76
N LYS A 31 11.50 -3.98 3.93
CA LYS A 31 10.36 -4.77 4.41
C LYS A 31 9.15 -4.66 3.47
N ILE A 32 8.80 -3.46 3.02
CA ILE A 32 7.67 -3.26 2.09
C ILE A 32 7.92 -3.99 0.77
N ILE A 33 9.16 -3.98 0.27
CA ILE A 33 9.56 -4.75 -0.93
C ILE A 33 9.38 -6.25 -0.70
N ALA A 34 9.92 -6.78 0.39
CA ALA A 34 9.77 -8.20 0.75
C ALA A 34 8.29 -8.60 0.89
N ASP A 35 7.50 -7.80 1.61
CA ASP A 35 6.07 -8.02 1.77
C ASP A 35 5.31 -7.97 0.42
N SER A 36 5.76 -7.14 -0.53
CA SER A 36 5.16 -7.05 -1.88
C SER A 36 5.43 -8.29 -2.72
N HIS A 37 6.62 -8.89 -2.61
CA HIS A 37 6.91 -10.19 -3.23
C HIS A 37 6.03 -11.30 -2.66
N THR A 38 5.86 -11.32 -1.34
CA THR A 38 4.93 -12.25 -0.68
C THR A 38 3.50 -12.01 -1.15
N ALA A 39 3.03 -10.76 -1.20
CA ALA A 39 1.69 -10.43 -1.67
C ALA A 39 1.44 -10.87 -3.12
N LYS A 40 2.39 -10.63 -4.03
CA LYS A 40 2.32 -11.14 -5.42
C LYS A 40 2.13 -12.66 -5.45
N THR A 41 2.89 -13.37 -4.63
CA THR A 41 2.82 -14.83 -4.54
C THR A 41 1.45 -15.28 -4.03
N GLU A 42 0.89 -14.63 -3.01
CA GLU A 42 -0.44 -14.94 -2.48
C GLU A 42 -1.56 -14.66 -3.51
N PHE A 43 -1.47 -13.56 -4.27
CA PHE A 43 -2.40 -13.28 -5.38
C PHE A 43 -2.37 -14.41 -6.44
N ILE A 44 -1.17 -14.81 -6.88
CA ILE A 44 -1.01 -15.89 -7.88
C ILE A 44 -1.50 -17.24 -7.36
N LYS A 45 -1.28 -17.54 -6.08
CA LYS A 45 -1.80 -18.76 -5.45
C LYS A 45 -3.33 -18.78 -5.41
N SER A 46 -3.95 -17.63 -5.17
CA SER A 46 -5.40 -17.50 -5.02
C SER A 46 -6.15 -17.58 -6.35
N ASP A 47 -5.54 -17.09 -7.42
CA ASP A 47 -6.07 -17.25 -8.78
C ASP A 47 -4.92 -17.36 -9.79
N ARG A 48 -4.87 -18.48 -10.52
CA ARG A 48 -3.83 -18.77 -11.53
C ARG A 48 -3.79 -17.71 -12.64
N LEU A 49 -4.91 -17.06 -12.94
CA LEU A 49 -5.01 -15.99 -13.94
C LEU A 49 -4.26 -14.71 -13.52
N MET A 50 -4.02 -14.51 -12.22
CA MET A 50 -3.19 -13.39 -11.73
C MET A 50 -1.78 -13.44 -12.27
N LYS A 51 -1.23 -14.64 -12.51
CA LYS A 51 0.11 -14.78 -13.08
C LYS A 51 0.20 -14.06 -14.43
N ALA A 52 -0.79 -14.26 -15.30
CA ALA A 52 -0.84 -13.62 -16.60
C ALA A 52 -0.96 -12.09 -16.49
N LEU A 53 -1.75 -11.57 -15.55
CA LEU A 53 -1.83 -10.11 -15.34
C LEU A 53 -0.48 -9.52 -14.89
N PHE A 54 0.21 -10.15 -13.95
CA PHE A 54 1.54 -9.70 -13.52
C PHE A 54 2.62 -9.80 -14.60
N GLU A 55 2.43 -10.66 -15.60
CA GLU A 55 3.37 -10.84 -16.71
C GLU A 55 3.09 -9.89 -17.89
N ASN A 56 1.81 -9.57 -18.14
CA ASN A 56 1.36 -8.85 -19.33
C ASN A 56 0.98 -7.39 -19.10
N ALA A 57 0.66 -6.98 -17.87
CA ALA A 57 0.35 -5.57 -17.59
C ALA A 57 1.54 -4.66 -17.89
N HIS A 58 1.27 -3.44 -18.37
CA HIS A 58 2.31 -2.45 -18.62
C HIS A 58 3.08 -2.08 -17.33
N GLY A 59 2.33 -1.89 -16.26
CA GLY A 59 2.83 -1.66 -14.92
C GLY A 59 1.84 -2.13 -13.87
N TYR A 60 2.30 -2.23 -12.64
CA TYR A 60 1.44 -2.51 -11.49
C TYR A 60 2.02 -1.95 -10.20
N VAL A 61 1.15 -1.69 -9.23
CA VAL A 61 1.55 -1.34 -7.86
C VAL A 61 0.96 -2.35 -6.89
N ILE A 62 1.77 -2.81 -5.94
CA ILE A 62 1.34 -3.73 -4.88
C ILE A 62 1.40 -3.01 -3.55
N PHE A 63 0.28 -2.94 -2.84
CA PHE A 63 0.18 -2.51 -1.45
C PHE A 63 -0.03 -3.75 -0.56
N PRO A 64 1.05 -4.32 0.00
CA PRO A 64 0.95 -5.58 0.75
C PRO A 64 0.32 -5.46 2.14
N ASN A 65 0.16 -4.22 2.63
CA ASN A 65 -0.33 -3.90 3.97
C ASN A 65 -1.15 -2.61 3.92
N VAL A 66 -2.40 -2.69 3.49
CA VAL A 66 -3.35 -1.59 3.63
C VAL A 66 -4.13 -1.78 4.93
N GLY A 67 -4.03 -0.81 5.83
CA GLY A 67 -4.83 -0.76 7.05
C GLY A 67 -6.04 0.14 6.82
N LYS A 68 -7.22 -0.30 7.25
CA LYS A 68 -8.47 0.46 7.17
C LYS A 68 -9.19 0.41 8.52
N GLY A 69 -9.80 1.51 8.94
CA GLY A 69 -10.61 1.53 10.16
C GLY A 69 -11.24 2.88 10.44
N GLY A 70 -12.17 2.91 11.40
CA GLY A 70 -12.87 4.12 11.83
C GLY A 70 -13.98 3.83 12.84
N PHE A 71 -14.74 4.86 13.20
CA PHE A 71 -16.03 4.77 13.88
C PHE A 71 -16.88 5.95 13.38
N GLY A 72 -17.75 5.71 12.39
CA GLY A 72 -18.50 6.75 11.68
C GLY A 72 -17.70 7.48 10.60
N ILE A 73 -16.51 8.00 10.96
CA ILE A 73 -15.52 8.50 10.00
C ILE A 73 -14.30 7.58 10.07
N GLY A 74 -13.81 7.15 8.92
CA GLY A 74 -12.70 6.23 8.81
C GLY A 74 -11.74 6.60 7.69
N GLY A 75 -10.66 5.83 7.60
CA GLY A 75 -9.69 5.98 6.51
C GLY A 75 -8.96 4.69 6.20
N ALA A 76 -8.27 4.70 5.07
CA ALA A 76 -7.32 3.67 4.68
C ALA A 76 -5.94 4.28 4.46
N ALA A 77 -4.90 3.55 4.82
CA ALA A 77 -3.53 3.94 4.51
C ALA A 77 -2.65 2.72 4.24
N GLY A 78 -1.74 2.86 3.29
CA GLY A 78 -0.82 1.80 2.90
C GLY A 78 0.44 2.33 2.23
N ASN A 79 1.49 1.51 2.23
CA ASN A 79 2.69 1.76 1.43
C ASN A 79 2.85 0.57 0.48
N GLY A 80 3.29 0.86 -0.74
CA GLY A 80 3.40 -0.11 -1.81
C GLY A 80 4.62 0.09 -2.68
N VAL A 81 4.84 -0.88 -3.56
CA VAL A 81 5.96 -0.89 -4.51
C VAL A 81 5.42 -0.86 -5.93
N VAL A 82 6.02 -0.02 -6.75
CA VAL A 82 5.60 0.27 -8.12
C VAL A 82 6.55 -0.43 -9.08
N TYR A 83 5.97 -1.16 -10.02
CA TYR A 83 6.68 -1.91 -11.04
C TYR A 83 6.23 -1.46 -12.43
N GLU A 84 7.19 -1.29 -13.33
CA GLU A 84 6.97 -1.00 -14.76
C GLU A 84 7.82 -1.98 -15.57
N ASN A 85 7.23 -2.66 -16.55
CA ASN A 85 7.92 -3.70 -17.32
C ASN A 85 8.63 -4.74 -16.42
N LYS A 86 7.96 -5.14 -15.33
CA LYS A 86 8.44 -6.10 -14.30
C LYS A 86 9.66 -5.63 -13.49
N LYS A 87 10.11 -4.38 -13.65
CA LYS A 87 11.19 -3.79 -12.86
C LYS A 87 10.62 -2.85 -11.81
N MET A 88 11.21 -2.84 -10.62
CA MET A 88 10.85 -1.88 -9.59
C MET A 88 11.27 -0.47 -10.03
N VAL A 89 10.35 0.50 -10.00
CA VAL A 89 10.61 1.89 -10.43
C VAL A 89 10.33 2.93 -9.34
N GLY A 90 9.64 2.55 -8.27
CA GLY A 90 9.30 3.47 -7.19
C GLY A 90 8.58 2.82 -6.02
N MET A 91 8.29 3.66 -5.03
CA MET A 91 7.36 3.38 -3.95
C MET A 91 6.08 4.17 -4.19
N ALA A 92 4.99 3.75 -3.56
CA ALA A 92 3.75 4.49 -3.54
C ALA A 92 3.15 4.53 -2.14
N LYS A 93 2.40 5.59 -1.84
CA LYS A 93 1.58 5.71 -0.64
C LYS A 93 0.12 5.83 -1.03
N LEU A 94 -0.73 5.02 -0.40
CA LEU A 94 -2.19 5.06 -0.50
C LEU A 94 -2.75 5.78 0.72
N SER A 95 -3.69 6.69 0.50
CA SER A 95 -4.51 7.32 1.54
C SER A 95 -5.96 7.43 1.09
N GLN A 96 -6.92 7.11 1.95
CA GLN A 96 -8.35 7.21 1.68
C GLN A 96 -9.07 7.79 2.88
N VAL A 97 -10.09 8.61 2.63
CA VAL A 97 -11.05 9.07 3.63
C VAL A 97 -12.41 8.47 3.29
N SER A 98 -13.12 7.99 4.30
CA SER A 98 -14.40 7.32 4.15
C SER A 98 -15.36 7.72 5.26
N ILE A 99 -16.65 7.85 4.94
CA ILE A 99 -17.73 8.10 5.92
C ILE A 99 -18.64 6.87 5.89
N GLY A 100 -18.85 6.22 7.04
CA GLY A 100 -19.69 5.02 7.13
C GLY A 100 -19.47 4.16 8.38
N PHE A 101 -20.28 3.10 8.49
CA PHE A 101 -20.30 2.14 9.61
C PHE A 101 -19.10 1.18 9.57
N GLN A 102 -17.88 1.71 9.58
CA GLN A 102 -16.66 0.90 9.68
C GLN A 102 -16.23 0.71 11.13
N ALA A 103 -17.10 0.15 11.98
CA ALA A 103 -16.69 -0.22 13.33
C ALA A 103 -15.72 -1.41 13.27
N GLY A 104 -14.41 -1.13 13.22
CA GLY A 104 -13.38 -2.16 13.26
C GLY A 104 -12.11 -1.85 12.46
N GLY A 105 -11.05 -2.58 12.76
CA GLY A 105 -9.79 -2.57 12.02
C GLY A 105 -9.75 -3.69 10.99
N GLN A 106 -9.43 -3.35 9.75
CA GLN A 106 -9.26 -4.27 8.63
C GLN A 106 -7.85 -4.15 8.08
N ALA A 107 -7.28 -5.27 7.64
CA ALA A 107 -6.03 -5.31 6.91
C ALA A 107 -6.25 -6.10 5.62
N TYR A 108 -5.79 -5.55 4.49
CA TYR A 108 -5.85 -6.22 3.20
C TYR A 108 -4.61 -5.94 2.35
N ARG A 109 -4.47 -6.72 1.29
CA ARG A 109 -3.52 -6.50 0.20
C ARG A 109 -4.28 -5.90 -0.97
N GLU A 110 -3.67 -4.98 -1.68
CA GLU A 110 -4.22 -4.39 -2.89
C GLU A 110 -3.18 -4.48 -4.01
N VAL A 111 -3.61 -4.80 -5.23
CA VAL A 111 -2.82 -4.63 -6.44
C VAL A 111 -3.63 -3.88 -7.48
N ILE A 112 -2.98 -2.90 -8.12
CA ILE A 112 -3.54 -2.15 -9.23
C ILE A 112 -2.67 -2.46 -10.45
N PHE A 113 -3.28 -2.97 -11.50
CA PHE A 113 -2.67 -3.16 -12.80
C PHE A 113 -3.01 -1.98 -13.71
N PHE A 114 -2.05 -1.52 -14.51
CA PHE A 114 -2.21 -0.48 -15.50
C PHE A 114 -2.15 -1.08 -16.90
N GLU A 115 -3.13 -0.77 -17.73
CA GLU A 115 -3.25 -1.31 -19.09
C GLU A 115 -2.18 -0.74 -20.02
N SER A 116 -1.95 0.58 -19.98
CA SER A 116 -1.01 1.25 -20.87
C SER A 116 -0.05 2.18 -20.13
N LYS A 117 0.91 2.72 -20.90
CA LYS A 117 1.85 3.74 -20.44
C LYS A 117 1.14 5.00 -19.93
N ASN A 118 0.03 5.37 -20.56
CA ASN A 118 -0.70 6.57 -20.22
C ASN A 118 -1.26 6.50 -18.78
N GLU A 119 -1.87 5.38 -18.39
CA GLU A 119 -2.40 5.22 -17.03
C GLU A 119 -1.28 5.11 -15.99
N MET A 120 -0.17 4.47 -16.37
CA MET A 120 1.02 4.39 -15.52
C MET A 120 1.66 5.77 -15.28
N ASP A 121 1.73 6.62 -16.32
CA ASP A 121 2.25 7.99 -16.19
C ASP A 121 1.32 8.86 -15.35
N ARG A 122 -0.01 8.77 -15.56
CA ARG A 122 -1.01 9.46 -14.72
C ARG A 122 -0.86 9.08 -13.24
N PHE A 123 -0.59 7.81 -12.95
CA PHE A 123 -0.30 7.34 -11.59
C PHE A 123 1.00 7.93 -11.04
N LYS A 124 2.09 7.91 -11.80
CA LYS A 124 3.39 8.47 -11.39
C LYS A 124 3.34 9.98 -11.17
N GLU A 125 2.49 10.69 -11.88
CA GLU A 125 2.25 12.13 -11.68
C GLU A 125 1.43 12.45 -10.41
N SER A 126 1.00 11.43 -9.66
CA SER A 126 0.10 11.58 -8.49
C SER A 126 -1.21 12.29 -8.83
N ARG A 127 -1.64 12.23 -10.10
CA ARG A 127 -2.95 12.72 -10.59
C ARG A 127 -4.00 11.62 -10.62
N PHE A 128 -3.72 10.51 -9.95
CA PHE A 128 -4.56 9.33 -9.96
C PHE A 128 -5.39 9.28 -8.68
N GLU A 129 -6.70 9.44 -8.85
CA GLU A 129 -7.70 9.26 -7.80
C GLU A 129 -8.74 8.27 -8.32
N PHE A 130 -9.07 7.26 -7.52
CA PHE A 130 -10.21 6.41 -7.84
C PHE A 130 -11.49 7.19 -7.58
N SER A 131 -12.39 7.24 -8.56
CA SER A 131 -13.71 7.83 -8.39
C SER A 131 -14.46 7.10 -7.26
N ALA A 132 -15.45 7.77 -6.65
CA ALA A 132 -16.23 7.19 -5.56
C ALA A 132 -16.98 5.90 -5.94
N GLN A 133 -17.11 5.61 -7.23
CA GLN A 133 -17.81 4.47 -7.81
C GLN A 133 -16.89 3.33 -8.25
N ALA A 134 -15.57 3.50 -8.16
CA ALA A 134 -14.63 2.42 -8.44
C ALA A 134 -14.74 1.33 -7.36
N SER A 135 -14.88 0.08 -7.79
CA SER A 135 -14.93 -1.09 -6.91
C SER A 135 -13.79 -2.04 -7.26
N ALA A 136 -13.08 -2.54 -6.25
CA ALA A 136 -12.09 -3.60 -6.44
C ALA A 136 -12.77 -4.95 -6.48
N VAL A 137 -12.19 -5.87 -7.25
CA VAL A 137 -12.64 -7.27 -7.26
C VAL A 137 -11.89 -8.02 -6.16
N ALA A 138 -12.65 -8.69 -5.29
CA ALA A 138 -12.07 -9.59 -4.30
C ALA A 138 -11.51 -10.83 -5.01
N VAL A 139 -10.22 -11.14 -4.79
CA VAL A 139 -9.58 -12.27 -5.47
C VAL A 139 -10.01 -13.58 -4.80
N THR A 140 -10.74 -14.37 -5.58
CA THR A 140 -11.09 -15.77 -5.31
C THR A 140 -10.84 -16.58 -6.59
N GLU A 141 -10.84 -17.90 -6.52
CA GLU A 141 -10.57 -18.74 -7.69
C GLU A 141 -11.55 -18.41 -8.83
N GLY A 142 -11.02 -18.02 -10.00
CA GLY A 142 -11.80 -17.66 -11.18
C GLY A 142 -12.36 -16.22 -11.17
N ALA A 143 -12.20 -15.47 -10.08
CA ALA A 143 -12.67 -14.08 -10.00
C ALA A 143 -12.06 -13.20 -11.09
N SER A 144 -10.82 -13.48 -11.47
CA SER A 144 -10.05 -12.67 -12.41
C SER A 144 -10.47 -12.88 -13.87
N ALA A 145 -11.19 -13.95 -14.18
CA ALA A 145 -11.58 -14.30 -15.55
C ALA A 145 -12.54 -13.28 -16.17
N ASN A 146 -13.37 -12.62 -15.36
CA ASN A 146 -14.40 -11.67 -15.81
C ASN A 146 -14.03 -10.20 -15.55
N VAL A 147 -12.87 -9.92 -14.98
CA VAL A 147 -12.47 -8.54 -14.67
C VAL A 147 -11.88 -7.90 -15.92
N LYS A 148 -12.43 -6.75 -16.29
CA LYS A 148 -11.91 -5.89 -17.36
C LYS A 148 -11.27 -4.65 -16.75
N TYR A 149 -10.35 -4.05 -17.49
CA TYR A 149 -9.85 -2.73 -17.17
C TYR A 149 -11.02 -1.73 -17.18
N ALA A 150 -11.16 -0.97 -16.11
CA ALA A 150 -12.06 0.18 -16.02
C ALA A 150 -11.17 1.43 -16.00
N ASP A 151 -11.40 2.36 -16.94
CA ASP A 151 -10.54 3.54 -17.12
C ASP A 151 -9.03 3.20 -17.24
N GLY A 152 -8.73 2.07 -17.86
CA GLY A 152 -7.37 1.57 -18.09
C GLY A 152 -6.66 1.02 -16.85
N VAL A 153 -7.39 0.78 -15.75
CA VAL A 153 -6.87 0.13 -14.54
C VAL A 153 -7.70 -1.06 -14.09
N MET A 154 -7.05 -2.01 -13.41
CA MET A 154 -7.70 -3.18 -12.83
C MET A 154 -7.24 -3.35 -11.39
N VAL A 155 -8.18 -3.42 -10.45
CA VAL A 155 -7.88 -3.41 -9.02
C VAL A 155 -8.36 -4.68 -8.36
N PHE A 156 -7.47 -5.29 -7.61
CA PHE A 156 -7.75 -6.50 -6.85
C PHE A 156 -7.40 -6.31 -5.40
N THR A 157 -8.25 -6.85 -4.53
CA THR A 157 -8.00 -6.86 -3.08
C THR A 157 -8.05 -8.27 -2.53
N MET A 158 -7.30 -8.49 -1.45
CA MET A 158 -7.26 -9.76 -0.73
C MET A 158 -7.22 -9.50 0.77
N GLN A 159 -8.17 -10.08 1.50
CA GLN A 159 -8.22 -9.96 2.95
C GLN A 159 -6.93 -10.51 3.58
N LYS A 160 -6.40 -9.78 4.56
CA LYS A 160 -5.25 -10.19 5.37
C LYS A 160 -5.61 -10.36 6.84
N GLY A 161 -6.56 -9.57 7.34
CA GLY A 161 -7.07 -9.67 8.71
C GLY A 161 -8.27 -8.75 8.95
N GLY A 162 -9.05 -9.07 9.98
CA GLY A 162 -10.34 -8.42 10.24
C GLY A 162 -11.46 -8.92 9.32
N LEU A 163 -12.70 -8.57 9.63
CA LEU A 163 -13.87 -8.96 8.85
C LEU A 163 -14.03 -7.99 7.67
N MET A 164 -13.79 -8.43 6.42
CA MET A 164 -13.92 -7.58 5.22
C MET A 164 -15.29 -7.79 4.57
N TYR A 165 -16.26 -6.93 4.89
CA TYR A 165 -17.62 -7.04 4.34
C TYR A 165 -17.73 -6.44 2.92
N GLU A 166 -16.92 -5.44 2.58
CA GLU A 166 -16.86 -4.84 1.23
C GLU A 166 -15.61 -3.97 1.08
N ALA A 167 -14.81 -4.16 0.03
CA ALA A 167 -13.62 -3.35 -0.25
C ALA A 167 -13.96 -2.21 -1.23
N SER A 168 -14.58 -1.14 -0.72
CA SER A 168 -14.73 0.09 -1.51
C SER A 168 -13.37 0.79 -1.67
N ILE A 169 -12.95 0.96 -2.93
CA ILE A 169 -11.71 1.66 -3.31
C ILE A 169 -11.96 3.13 -3.71
N GLY A 170 -13.20 3.60 -3.60
CA GLY A 170 -13.55 4.97 -3.95
C GLY A 170 -12.87 6.00 -3.05
N GLY A 171 -12.40 7.11 -3.64
CA GLY A 171 -11.78 8.22 -2.92
C GLY A 171 -10.35 7.94 -2.44
N GLN A 172 -9.71 6.88 -2.94
CA GLN A 172 -8.30 6.63 -2.69
C GLN A 172 -7.42 7.62 -3.49
N LYS A 173 -6.41 8.16 -2.82
CA LYS A 173 -5.37 9.00 -3.39
C LYS A 173 -4.03 8.29 -3.31
N PHE A 174 -3.24 8.47 -4.35
CA PHE A 174 -1.92 7.87 -4.46
C PHE A 174 -0.83 8.91 -4.60
N LYS A 175 0.26 8.71 -3.87
CA LYS A 175 1.48 9.50 -4.00
C LYS A 175 2.62 8.61 -4.45
N PHE A 176 3.19 8.92 -5.60
CA PHE A 176 4.34 8.22 -6.14
C PHE A 176 5.65 8.83 -5.65
N ASN A 177 6.61 7.96 -5.33
CA ASN A 177 7.97 8.32 -4.98
C ASN A 177 8.93 7.50 -5.84
N LYS A 178 9.60 8.16 -6.79
CA LYS A 178 10.60 7.52 -7.66
C LYS A 178 11.74 6.93 -6.81
N LEU A 179 12.26 5.78 -7.26
CA LEU A 179 13.48 5.18 -6.69
C LEU A 179 14.70 6.07 -6.87
#